data_AF-A0A7W1YDU5-F1
#
_entry.id   AF-A0A7W1YDU5-F1
#
_cell.length_a   1.000
_cell.length_b   1.000
_cell.length_c   1.000
_cell.angle_alpha   90.00
_cell.angle_beta   90.00
_cell.angle_gamma   90.00
#
_symmetry.space_group_name_H-M   'P 1'
#
loop_
_entity.id
_entity.type
_entity.pdbx_description
1 polymer ?
#
loop_
_entity_poly.entity_id
_entity_poly.type
_entity_poly.pdbx_seq_one_letter_code
_entity_poly.pdbx_strand_id
1 'polypeptide(L)'
;MNRRSFVRMAVAGSIAAATGLGLSETAALAGGSQSGDSGAKDELKFRWERLDNTIASWWDGDLHRAGEEEIRNDPQKTLIFLPFPYSTAGGSEAAFPEMYGWDTQFINLGLLAHERTDIVRQNILNQLFMIGRFGKVLNGNRTFYLTRGQPPLLAWSVANYLGVKKDDDEVAMLAYPNLERAYTEYWNGPTHKTPIGLSTCHDSGTGSDKFLELAAEAEAGLDYTPIFDGDIRRCVPLHINAALVRQAQVLTMLAERFGWQEKAARWRKEA
;
A
#
# COMPACT_ATOMS: atom_id res chain seq x y z
N MET A 1 15.45 -29.21 -22.13
CA MET A 1 14.46 -29.86 -21.23
C MET A 1 13.47 -28.79 -20.76
N ASN A 2 12.17 -28.93 -21.05
CA ASN A 2 11.17 -27.89 -20.74
C ASN A 2 10.86 -27.89 -19.22
N ARG A 3 10.64 -26.71 -18.61
CA ARG A 3 10.30 -26.51 -17.19
C ARG A 3 9.17 -27.45 -16.71
N ARG A 4 8.19 -27.76 -17.55
CA ARG A 4 7.11 -28.73 -17.26
C ARG A 4 7.60 -30.18 -17.16
N SER A 5 8.60 -30.57 -17.95
CA SER A 5 9.20 -31.91 -17.90
C SER A 5 10.03 -32.12 -16.64
N PHE A 6 10.74 -31.08 -16.18
CA PHE A 6 11.53 -31.14 -14.94
C PHE A 6 10.65 -31.27 -13.69
N VAL A 7 9.55 -30.50 -13.61
CA VAL A 7 8.61 -30.57 -12.47
C VAL A 7 7.92 -31.94 -12.41
N ARG A 8 7.51 -32.51 -13.54
CA ARG A 8 6.91 -33.86 -13.58
C ARG A 8 7.89 -34.94 -13.12
N MET A 9 9.14 -34.84 -13.51
CA MET A 9 10.18 -35.80 -13.11
C MET A 9 10.51 -35.69 -11.61
N ALA A 10 10.58 -34.47 -11.08
CA ALA A 10 10.80 -34.23 -9.65
C ALA A 10 9.64 -34.74 -8.78
N VAL A 11 8.39 -34.50 -9.20
CA VAL A 11 7.20 -34.98 -8.47
C VAL A 11 7.08 -36.50 -8.52
N ALA A 12 7.35 -37.13 -9.68
CA ALA A 12 7.34 -38.58 -9.80
C ALA A 12 8.44 -39.25 -8.94
N GLY A 13 9.64 -38.65 -8.87
CA GLY A 13 10.74 -39.13 -8.03
C GLY A 13 10.41 -39.08 -6.53
N SER A 14 9.75 -38.01 -6.07
CA SER A 14 9.33 -37.88 -4.67
C SER A 14 8.25 -38.88 -4.26
N ILE A 15 7.31 -39.19 -5.17
CA ILE A 15 6.23 -40.16 -4.90
C ILE A 15 6.77 -41.59 -4.90
N ALA A 16 7.67 -41.94 -5.81
CA ALA A 16 8.31 -43.26 -5.85
C ALA A 16 9.13 -43.53 -4.57
N ALA A 17 9.86 -42.51 -4.08
CA ALA A 17 10.64 -42.61 -2.85
C ALA A 17 9.77 -42.77 -1.58
N ALA A 18 8.55 -42.20 -1.58
CA ALA A 18 7.65 -42.26 -0.44
C ALA A 18 6.76 -43.52 -0.41
N THR A 19 6.55 -44.18 -1.55
CA THR A 19 5.56 -45.27 -1.69
C THR A 19 6.16 -46.63 -2.06
N GLY A 20 7.44 -46.69 -2.44
CA GLY A 20 8.11 -47.93 -2.85
C GLY A 20 7.65 -48.48 -4.20
N LEU A 21 6.84 -47.71 -4.95
CA LEU A 21 6.31 -48.10 -6.26
C LEU A 21 7.34 -47.86 -7.37
N GLY A 22 7.32 -48.73 -8.39
CA GLY A 22 8.18 -48.59 -9.56
C GLY A 22 7.82 -47.36 -10.40
N LEU A 23 8.82 -46.74 -11.05
CA LEU A 23 8.64 -45.53 -11.87
C LEU A 23 7.53 -45.67 -12.95
N SER A 24 7.32 -46.87 -13.48
CA SER A 24 6.26 -47.14 -14.47
C SER A 24 4.85 -47.11 -13.87
N GLU A 25 4.68 -47.57 -12.62
CA GLU A 25 3.39 -47.54 -11.90
C GLU A 25 3.05 -46.12 -11.43
N THR A 26 4.05 -45.32 -11.08
CA THR A 26 3.84 -43.89 -10.74
C THR A 26 3.43 -43.04 -11.95
N ALA A 27 3.85 -43.41 -13.17
CA ALA A 27 3.44 -42.73 -14.40
C ALA A 27 1.95 -42.99 -14.74
N ALA A 28 1.43 -44.18 -14.38
CA ALA A 28 0.03 -44.51 -14.53
C ALA A 28 -0.86 -43.75 -13.53
N LEU A 29 -0.40 -43.56 -12.29
CA LEU A 29 -1.07 -42.73 -11.28
C LEU A 29 -1.03 -41.23 -11.61
N ALA A 30 0.00 -40.77 -12.31
CA ALA A 30 0.09 -39.40 -12.84
C ALA A 30 -0.72 -39.18 -14.14
N GLY A 31 -1.35 -40.23 -14.68
CA GLY A 31 -2.01 -40.28 -15.99
C GLY A 31 -3.53 -40.37 -15.97
N GLY A 32 -4.19 -40.01 -14.87
CA GLY A 32 -5.66 -39.97 -14.78
C GLY A 32 -6.30 -38.75 -15.45
N SER A 33 -7.14 -39.01 -16.47
CA SER A 33 -8.19 -38.16 -17.08
C SER A 33 -7.88 -36.69 -17.41
N GLN A 34 -7.39 -36.43 -18.63
CA GLN A 34 -7.28 -35.08 -19.21
C GLN A 34 -8.62 -34.47 -19.72
N SER A 35 -9.79 -35.03 -19.40
CA SER A 35 -11.08 -34.50 -19.88
C SER A 35 -11.90 -33.71 -18.84
N GLY A 36 -11.56 -33.79 -17.54
CA GLY A 36 -12.27 -33.06 -16.47
C GLY A 36 -11.57 -31.78 -15.98
N ASP A 37 -10.26 -31.65 -16.24
CA ASP A 37 -9.42 -30.55 -15.73
C ASP A 37 -9.55 -29.26 -16.56
N SER A 38 -9.91 -29.35 -17.85
CA SER A 38 -10.14 -28.16 -18.68
C SER A 38 -11.44 -27.44 -18.30
N GLY A 39 -12.54 -28.17 -18.10
CA GLY A 39 -13.83 -27.58 -17.73
C GLY A 39 -13.79 -26.86 -16.38
N ALA A 40 -13.11 -27.44 -15.38
CA ALA A 40 -12.93 -26.79 -14.08
C ALA A 40 -12.04 -25.53 -14.15
N LYS A 41 -11.02 -25.54 -15.01
CA LYS A 41 -10.16 -24.35 -15.26
C LYS A 41 -10.91 -23.25 -15.99
N ASP A 42 -11.74 -23.62 -16.97
CA ASP A 42 -12.56 -22.67 -17.73
C ASP A 42 -13.65 -22.04 -16.84
N GLU A 43 -14.27 -22.84 -15.96
CA GLU A 43 -15.20 -22.33 -14.95
C GLU A 43 -14.52 -21.38 -13.96
N LEU A 44 -13.34 -21.76 -13.45
CA LEU A 44 -12.59 -20.91 -12.54
C LEU A 44 -12.19 -19.59 -13.21
N LYS A 45 -11.72 -19.64 -14.46
CA LYS A 45 -11.39 -18.46 -15.25
C LYS A 45 -12.61 -17.55 -15.43
N PHE A 46 -13.76 -18.11 -15.81
CA PHE A 46 -15.01 -17.36 -15.95
C PHE A 46 -15.42 -16.67 -14.63
N ARG A 47 -15.28 -17.36 -13.50
CA ARG A 47 -15.58 -16.78 -12.18
C ARG A 47 -14.65 -15.60 -11.85
N TRP A 48 -13.36 -15.70 -12.15
CA TRP A 48 -12.41 -14.61 -11.95
C TRP A 48 -12.69 -13.43 -12.86
N GLU A 49 -12.95 -13.66 -14.15
CA GLU A 49 -13.32 -12.61 -15.11
C GLU A 49 -14.61 -11.89 -14.68
N ARG A 50 -15.60 -12.63 -14.18
CA ARG A 50 -16.82 -12.02 -13.64
C ARG A 50 -16.55 -11.15 -12.41
N LEU A 51 -15.73 -11.62 -11.48
CA LEU A 51 -15.36 -10.85 -10.29
C LEU A 51 -14.58 -9.59 -10.66
N ASP A 52 -13.60 -9.71 -11.56
CA ASP A 52 -12.77 -8.61 -12.05
C ASP A 52 -13.62 -7.50 -12.70
N ASN A 53 -14.52 -7.89 -13.61
CA ASN A 53 -15.49 -6.98 -14.23
C ASN A 53 -16.44 -6.33 -13.21
N THR A 54 -16.81 -7.07 -12.16
CA THR A 54 -17.66 -6.53 -11.10
C THR A 54 -16.90 -5.46 -10.31
N ILE A 55 -15.65 -5.73 -9.91
CA ILE A 55 -14.80 -4.75 -9.22
C ILE A 55 -14.56 -3.52 -10.10
N ALA A 56 -14.28 -3.71 -11.39
CA ALA A 56 -14.09 -2.61 -12.34
C ALA A 56 -15.31 -1.68 -12.41
N SER A 57 -16.51 -2.22 -12.25
CA SER A 57 -17.75 -1.44 -12.29
C SER A 57 -17.98 -0.55 -11.06
N TRP A 58 -17.28 -0.79 -9.95
CA TRP A 58 -17.47 -0.04 -8.70
C TRP A 58 -16.69 1.26 -8.64
N TRP A 59 -15.58 1.38 -9.39
CA TRP A 59 -14.64 2.50 -9.23
C TRP A 59 -15.26 3.88 -9.36
N ASP A 60 -16.16 4.11 -10.31
CA ASP A 60 -16.80 5.41 -10.48
C ASP A 60 -17.84 5.71 -9.39
N GLY A 61 -18.51 4.68 -8.87
CA GLY A 61 -19.48 4.80 -7.78
C GLY A 61 -18.83 5.08 -6.44
N ASP A 62 -17.62 4.58 -6.21
CA ASP A 62 -16.94 4.63 -4.91
C ASP A 62 -16.11 5.89 -4.66
N LEU A 63 -16.04 6.81 -5.64
CA LEU A 63 -15.33 8.07 -5.47
C LEU A 63 -16.06 8.98 -4.47
N HIS A 64 -15.31 9.41 -3.47
CA HIS A 64 -15.73 10.41 -2.50
C HIS A 64 -15.07 11.75 -2.76
N ARG A 65 -15.66 12.80 -2.19
CA ARG A 65 -15.11 14.16 -2.17
C ARG A 65 -15.07 14.67 -0.73
N ALA A 66 -14.06 15.48 -0.45
CA ALA A 66 -14.01 16.30 0.75
C ALA A 66 -13.92 17.77 0.33
N GLY A 67 -14.90 18.21 -0.47
CA GLY A 67 -15.05 19.60 -0.86
C GLY A 67 -15.79 20.41 0.19
N GLU A 68 -16.07 21.68 -0.11
CA GLU A 68 -16.81 22.54 0.84
C GLU A 68 -18.19 21.96 1.20
N GLU A 69 -18.88 21.36 0.24
CA GLU A 69 -20.21 20.80 0.45
C GLU A 69 -20.17 19.60 1.39
N GLU A 70 -19.27 18.64 1.18
CA GLU A 70 -19.18 17.45 2.03
C GLU A 70 -18.74 17.81 3.45
N ILE A 71 -17.84 18.79 3.61
CA ILE A 71 -17.46 19.31 4.92
C ILE A 71 -18.65 20.02 5.60
N ARG A 72 -19.47 20.74 4.84
CA ARG A 72 -20.71 21.35 5.35
C ARG A 72 -21.78 20.32 5.69
N ASN A 73 -21.78 19.17 5.04
CA ASN A 73 -22.75 18.11 5.30
C ASN A 73 -22.25 17.09 6.34
N ASP A 74 -20.96 17.08 6.67
CA ASP A 74 -20.41 16.25 7.74
C ASP A 74 -21.07 16.61 9.10
N PRO A 75 -21.86 15.69 9.70
CA PRO A 75 -22.57 15.96 10.95
C PRO A 75 -21.62 16.27 12.11
N GLN A 76 -20.42 15.69 12.08
CA GLN A 76 -19.44 15.84 13.16
C GLN A 76 -18.42 16.95 12.90
N LYS A 77 -18.39 17.53 11.69
CA LYS A 77 -17.41 18.57 11.29
C LYS A 77 -15.96 18.14 11.49
N THR A 78 -15.68 16.86 11.26
CA THR A 78 -14.37 16.25 11.38
C THR A 78 -13.69 16.02 10.03
N LEU A 79 -14.41 16.01 8.91
CA LEU A 79 -13.83 15.80 7.59
C LEU A 79 -12.88 16.95 7.20
N ILE A 80 -11.70 16.58 6.73
CA ILE A 80 -10.67 17.51 6.28
C ILE A 80 -10.72 17.62 4.77
N PHE A 81 -10.68 18.87 4.28
CA PHE A 81 -10.65 19.18 2.86
C PHE A 81 -9.53 18.45 2.11
N LEU A 82 -9.88 17.88 0.95
CA LEU A 82 -8.96 17.35 -0.03
C LEU A 82 -9.29 17.92 -1.42
N PRO A 83 -8.28 18.34 -2.21
CA PRO A 83 -8.50 19.05 -3.47
C PRO A 83 -9.13 18.23 -4.60
N PHE A 84 -8.99 16.90 -4.57
CA PHE A 84 -9.49 16.00 -5.62
C PHE A 84 -10.44 14.93 -5.05
N PRO A 85 -11.30 14.32 -5.88
CA PRO A 85 -11.97 13.08 -5.53
C PRO A 85 -10.96 12.00 -5.15
N TYR A 86 -11.40 11.06 -4.31
CA TYR A 86 -10.55 9.97 -3.84
C TYR A 86 -11.33 8.68 -3.63
N SER A 87 -10.61 7.57 -3.64
CA SER A 87 -11.15 6.27 -3.26
C SER A 87 -11.16 6.10 -1.73
N THR A 88 -12.17 5.44 -1.20
CA THR A 88 -12.27 5.10 0.23
C THR A 88 -11.95 3.63 0.48
N ALA A 89 -11.66 3.27 1.73
CA ALA A 89 -11.35 1.88 2.11
C ALA A 89 -12.58 0.93 2.02
N GLY A 90 -13.80 1.47 2.02
CA GLY A 90 -15.03 0.68 2.03
C GLY A 90 -16.00 0.91 0.86
N GLY A 91 -15.69 1.82 -0.07
CA GLY A 91 -16.61 2.21 -1.14
C GLY A 91 -17.73 3.16 -0.68
N SER A 92 -18.66 3.46 -1.60
CA SER A 92 -19.76 4.43 -1.47
C SER A 92 -20.80 4.12 -0.40
N GLU A 93 -20.94 2.86 -0.01
CA GLU A 93 -21.94 2.41 0.97
C GLU A 93 -21.35 2.08 2.36
N ALA A 94 -20.05 2.31 2.60
CA ALA A 94 -19.39 1.86 3.83
C ALA A 94 -19.18 2.93 4.91
N ALA A 95 -18.92 2.45 6.12
CA ALA A 95 -18.71 3.20 7.37
C ALA A 95 -17.48 4.15 7.39
N PHE A 96 -16.70 4.20 6.30
CA PHE A 96 -15.37 4.82 6.24
C PHE A 96 -15.23 5.75 5.03
N PRO A 97 -15.91 6.92 5.02
CA PRO A 97 -15.94 7.84 3.87
C PRO A 97 -14.66 8.72 3.75
N GLU A 98 -13.70 8.55 4.65
CA GLU A 98 -12.40 9.20 4.59
C GLU A 98 -11.39 8.46 3.71
N MET A 99 -10.43 9.21 3.18
CA MET A 99 -9.26 8.68 2.51
C MET A 99 -8.28 8.12 3.52
N TYR A 100 -8.13 6.79 3.57
CA TYR A 100 -7.13 6.14 4.42
C TYR A 100 -5.74 6.10 3.77
N GLY A 101 -4.71 6.36 4.56
CA GLY A 101 -3.34 6.53 4.08
C GLY A 101 -2.79 5.31 3.34
N TRP A 102 -2.71 4.16 4.02
CA TRP A 102 -2.07 2.97 3.43
C TRP A 102 -3.00 2.15 2.52
N ASP A 103 -4.32 2.11 2.79
CA ASP A 103 -5.32 1.44 1.96
C ASP A 103 -5.28 1.94 0.51
N THR A 104 -5.09 3.26 0.36
CA THR A 104 -4.95 3.93 -0.93
C THR A 104 -3.90 3.27 -1.82
N GLN A 105 -2.80 2.75 -1.28
CA GLN A 105 -1.79 2.05 -2.08
C GLN A 105 -2.37 0.81 -2.77
N PHE A 106 -3.11 0.00 -2.03
CA PHE A 106 -3.67 -1.25 -2.54
C PHE A 106 -4.82 -0.99 -3.51
N ILE A 107 -5.62 0.03 -3.24
CA ILE A 107 -6.64 0.52 -4.17
C ILE A 107 -5.98 1.00 -5.47
N ASN A 108 -4.91 1.78 -5.38
CA ASN A 108 -4.17 2.26 -6.55
C ASN A 108 -3.62 1.11 -7.41
N LEU A 109 -3.22 -0.02 -6.83
CA LEU A 109 -2.81 -1.19 -7.61
C LEU A 109 -3.97 -1.76 -8.45
N GLY A 110 -5.17 -1.86 -7.87
CA GLY A 110 -6.37 -2.29 -8.60
C GLY A 110 -6.79 -1.29 -9.69
N LEU A 111 -6.76 0.01 -9.38
CA LEU A 111 -7.03 1.06 -10.35
C LEU A 111 -6.03 1.04 -11.51
N LEU A 112 -4.73 0.85 -11.25
CA LEU A 112 -3.72 0.71 -12.31
C LEU A 112 -3.98 -0.53 -13.18
N ALA A 113 -4.39 -1.65 -12.58
CA ALA A 113 -4.74 -2.87 -13.32
C ALA A 113 -5.97 -2.66 -14.23
N HIS A 114 -6.91 -1.80 -13.83
CA HIS A 114 -8.07 -1.40 -14.62
C HIS A 114 -7.86 -0.09 -15.42
N GLU A 115 -6.60 0.32 -15.63
CA GLU A 115 -6.20 1.49 -16.42
C GLU A 115 -6.75 2.85 -15.94
N ARG A 116 -7.25 2.92 -14.70
CA ARG A 116 -7.79 4.12 -14.04
C ARG A 116 -6.71 5.03 -13.45
N THR A 117 -5.75 5.38 -14.29
CA THR A 117 -4.63 6.26 -13.94
C THR A 117 -5.07 7.68 -13.54
N ASP A 118 -6.26 8.10 -13.99
CA ASP A 118 -6.91 9.36 -13.58
C ASP A 118 -7.16 9.41 -12.07
N ILE A 119 -7.76 8.36 -11.51
CA ILE A 119 -8.06 8.27 -10.07
C ILE A 119 -6.77 8.11 -9.26
N VAL A 120 -5.83 7.28 -9.73
CA VAL A 120 -4.54 7.07 -9.05
C VAL A 120 -3.79 8.39 -8.89
N ARG A 121 -3.78 9.22 -9.94
CA ARG A 121 -3.18 10.55 -9.90
C ARG A 121 -3.83 11.44 -8.84
N GLN A 122 -5.16 11.46 -8.77
CA GLN A 122 -5.92 12.25 -7.79
C GLN A 122 -5.63 11.81 -6.35
N ASN A 123 -5.60 10.50 -6.10
CA ASN A 123 -5.21 9.92 -4.81
C ASN A 123 -3.80 10.38 -4.40
N ILE A 124 -2.82 10.29 -5.30
CA ILE A 124 -1.45 10.75 -5.03
C ILE A 124 -1.43 12.25 -4.67
N LEU A 125 -2.11 13.09 -5.46
CA LEU A 125 -2.13 14.53 -5.22
C LEU A 125 -2.80 14.91 -3.89
N ASN A 126 -3.85 14.19 -3.49
CA ASN A 126 -4.47 14.37 -2.18
C ASN A 126 -3.52 13.99 -1.02
N GLN A 127 -2.78 12.88 -1.15
CA GLN A 127 -1.80 12.50 -0.14
C GLN A 127 -0.61 13.47 -0.07
N LEU A 128 -0.16 14.00 -1.20
CA LEU A 128 0.86 15.06 -1.26
C LEU A 128 0.34 16.35 -0.62
N PHE A 129 -0.92 16.71 -0.86
CA PHE A 129 -1.56 17.85 -0.20
C PHE A 129 -1.58 17.70 1.32
N MET A 130 -1.91 16.50 1.83
CA MET A 130 -1.86 16.21 3.26
C MET A 130 -0.45 16.38 3.83
N ILE A 131 0.58 15.88 3.15
CA ILE A 131 1.97 16.09 3.59
C ILE A 131 2.33 17.57 3.61
N GLY A 132 1.99 18.32 2.56
CA GLY A 132 2.27 19.75 2.48
C GLY A 132 1.67 20.52 3.67
N ARG A 133 0.45 20.16 4.07
CA ARG A 133 -0.31 20.83 5.14
C ARG A 133 0.00 20.32 6.55
N PHE A 134 0.19 19.02 6.73
CA PHE A 134 0.25 18.35 8.05
C PHE A 134 1.58 17.64 8.33
N GLY A 135 2.52 17.68 7.39
CA GLY A 135 3.83 17.04 7.46
C GLY A 135 3.83 15.54 7.21
N LYS A 136 2.65 14.94 6.99
CA LYS A 136 2.44 13.50 6.84
C LYS A 136 1.17 13.19 6.05
N VAL A 137 1.09 11.97 5.53
CA VAL A 137 -0.20 11.37 5.16
C VAL A 137 -0.89 10.99 6.47
N LEU A 138 -2.08 11.55 6.71
CA LEU A 138 -2.86 11.24 7.90
C LEU A 138 -3.34 9.78 7.85
N ASN A 139 -3.67 9.21 9.00
CA ASN A 139 -4.33 7.90 9.07
C ASN A 139 -5.59 7.88 8.19
N GLY A 140 -6.45 8.89 8.38
CA GLY A 140 -7.48 9.29 7.42
C GLY A 140 -7.66 10.81 7.43
N ASN A 141 -8.37 11.39 6.46
CA ASN A 141 -8.61 12.85 6.40
C ASN A 141 -9.71 13.31 7.38
N ARG A 142 -9.53 13.02 8.67
CA ARG A 142 -10.40 13.45 9.77
C ARG A 142 -9.61 14.22 10.83
N THR A 143 -10.23 15.18 11.50
CA THR A 143 -9.58 16.01 12.54
C THR A 143 -9.02 15.18 13.70
N PHE A 144 -9.68 14.09 14.08
CA PHE A 144 -9.20 13.16 15.12
C PHE A 144 -8.03 12.28 14.68
N TYR A 145 -7.61 12.36 13.41
CA TYR A 145 -6.41 11.69 12.88
C TYR A 145 -5.23 12.65 12.68
N LEU A 146 -5.34 13.94 13.04
CA LEU A 146 -4.26 14.93 12.87
C LEU A 146 -2.95 14.55 13.59
N THR A 147 -3.05 13.74 14.64
CA THR A 147 -1.95 13.42 15.55
C THR A 147 -1.08 12.25 15.10
N ARG A 148 -1.50 11.48 14.08
CA ARG A 148 -0.79 10.30 13.57
C ARG A 148 -0.90 10.13 12.06
N GLY A 149 0.00 9.31 11.51
CA GLY A 149 -0.05 8.88 10.12
C GLY A 149 -0.58 7.46 9.95
N GLN A 150 -0.15 6.83 8.87
CA GLN A 150 -0.32 5.40 8.57
C GLN A 150 0.88 4.92 7.73
N PRO A 151 1.11 3.60 7.57
CA PRO A 151 2.32 3.07 6.93
C PRO A 151 2.69 3.81 5.62
N PRO A 152 3.95 4.25 5.43
CA PRO A 152 4.32 5.20 4.37
C PRO A 152 4.41 4.55 2.99
N LEU A 153 3.25 4.27 2.39
CA LEU A 153 3.15 3.60 1.10
C LEU A 153 2.97 4.54 -0.10
N LEU A 154 2.79 5.85 0.12
CA LEU A 154 2.63 6.84 -0.96
C LEU A 154 3.78 6.81 -1.96
N ALA A 155 5.02 6.67 -1.49
CA ALA A 155 6.19 6.60 -2.38
C ALA A 155 6.06 5.45 -3.40
N TRP A 156 5.49 4.32 -2.97
CA TRP A 156 5.24 3.20 -3.85
C TRP A 156 4.12 3.50 -4.86
N SER A 157 3.05 4.19 -4.44
CA SER A 157 2.00 4.67 -5.35
C SER A 157 2.58 5.56 -6.45
N VAL A 158 3.42 6.52 -6.07
CA VAL A 158 4.11 7.43 -7.01
C VAL A 158 4.97 6.64 -8.00
N ALA A 159 5.77 5.69 -7.52
CA ALA A 159 6.64 4.89 -8.39
C ALA A 159 5.84 4.01 -9.37
N ASN A 160 4.78 3.35 -8.92
CA ASN A 160 3.92 2.53 -9.78
C ASN A 160 3.21 3.39 -10.82
N TYR A 161 2.68 4.55 -10.40
CA TYR A 161 2.01 5.49 -11.29
C TYR A 161 2.95 6.02 -12.38
N LEU A 162 4.13 6.51 -12.02
CA LEU A 162 5.12 7.03 -12.97
C LEU A 162 5.74 5.93 -13.86
N GLY A 163 5.68 4.67 -13.44
CA GLY A 163 6.02 3.52 -14.28
C GLY A 163 5.08 3.37 -15.49
N VAL A 164 3.81 3.76 -15.32
CA VAL A 164 2.77 3.75 -16.38
C VAL A 164 2.69 5.12 -17.08
N LYS A 165 2.64 6.21 -16.32
CA LYS A 165 2.57 7.61 -16.79
C LYS A 165 3.94 8.28 -16.73
N LYS A 166 4.81 7.87 -17.65
CA LYS A 166 6.24 8.25 -17.64
C LYS A 166 6.50 9.73 -17.89
N ASP A 167 5.53 10.48 -18.37
CA ASP A 167 5.62 11.89 -18.78
C ASP A 167 5.01 12.87 -17.78
N ASP A 168 4.48 12.39 -16.65
CA ASP A 168 3.90 13.25 -15.60
C ASP A 168 4.98 13.83 -14.66
N ASP A 169 5.79 14.74 -15.20
CA ASP A 169 6.81 15.46 -14.44
C ASP A 169 6.23 16.34 -13.33
N GLU A 170 4.97 16.78 -13.46
CA GLU A 170 4.28 17.56 -12.44
C GLU A 170 4.15 16.74 -11.15
N VAL A 171 3.61 15.52 -11.23
CA VAL A 171 3.50 14.62 -10.07
C VAL A 171 4.88 14.30 -9.51
N ALA A 172 5.87 14.02 -10.36
CA ALA A 172 7.22 13.72 -9.91
C ALA A 172 7.86 14.89 -9.13
N MET A 173 7.70 16.12 -9.64
CA MET A 173 8.25 17.33 -9.03
C MET A 173 7.54 17.70 -7.72
N LEU A 174 6.22 17.49 -7.63
CA LEU A 174 5.47 17.64 -6.39
C LEU A 174 5.80 16.55 -5.36
N ALA A 175 6.01 15.32 -5.83
CA ALA A 175 6.26 14.18 -4.96
C ALA A 175 7.59 14.27 -4.23
N TYR A 176 8.68 14.64 -4.91
CA TYR A 176 10.01 14.64 -4.31
C TYR A 176 10.10 15.41 -2.98
N PRO A 177 9.79 16.72 -2.90
CA PRO A 177 9.97 17.48 -1.66
C PRO A 177 9.01 17.04 -0.55
N ASN A 178 7.79 16.61 -0.89
CA ASN A 178 6.84 16.12 0.10
C ASN A 178 7.26 14.75 0.66
N LEU A 179 7.69 13.82 -0.18
CA LEU A 179 8.21 12.53 0.27
C LEU A 179 9.50 12.69 1.09
N GLU A 180 10.40 13.60 0.70
CA GLU A 180 11.58 13.92 1.52
C GLU A 180 11.16 14.43 2.89
N ARG A 181 10.24 15.40 2.93
CA ARG A 181 9.72 15.98 4.17
C ARG A 181 9.10 14.93 5.08
N ALA A 182 8.18 14.11 4.57
CA ALA A 182 7.54 13.05 5.36
C ALA A 182 8.56 12.01 5.85
N TYR A 183 9.59 11.71 5.05
CA TYR A 183 10.66 10.80 5.45
C TYR A 183 11.49 11.38 6.60
N THR A 184 11.99 12.62 6.46
CA THR A 184 12.98 13.19 7.37
C THR A 184 12.37 13.84 8.60
N GLU A 185 11.26 14.55 8.45
CA GLU A 185 10.66 15.33 9.54
C GLU A 185 9.67 14.51 10.36
N TYR A 186 8.97 13.56 9.72
CA TYR A 186 7.97 12.73 10.39
C TYR A 186 8.54 11.36 10.79
N TRP A 187 8.73 10.45 9.83
CA TRP A 187 9.08 9.06 10.11
C TRP A 187 10.47 8.85 10.70
N ASN A 188 11.46 9.63 10.25
CA ASN A 188 12.81 9.64 10.83
C ASN A 188 13.05 10.89 11.69
N GLY A 189 11.97 11.58 12.08
CA GLY A 189 12.01 12.69 13.01
C GLY A 189 12.23 12.24 14.46
N PRO A 190 12.44 13.19 15.39
CA PRO A 190 12.78 12.87 16.79
C PRO A 190 11.76 12.00 17.53
N THR A 191 10.49 12.03 17.14
CA THR A 191 9.41 11.28 17.79
C THR A 191 9.34 9.81 17.39
N HIS A 192 9.76 9.47 16.18
CA HIS A 192 9.68 8.10 15.64
C HIS A 192 11.04 7.40 15.62
N LYS A 193 12.13 8.17 15.58
CA LYS A 193 13.48 7.61 15.47
C LYS A 193 13.91 6.94 16.77
N THR A 194 14.31 5.68 16.66
CA THR A 194 14.83 4.88 17.78
C THR A 194 16.36 5.05 17.95
N PRO A 195 16.94 4.65 19.09
CA PRO A 195 18.39 4.75 19.33
C PRO A 195 19.27 3.99 18.33
N ILE A 196 18.73 2.96 17.66
CA ILE A 196 19.45 2.18 16.65
C ILE A 196 19.31 2.75 15.23
N GLY A 197 18.65 3.89 15.08
CA GLY A 197 18.52 4.60 13.80
C GLY A 197 17.32 4.19 12.95
N LEU A 198 16.57 3.16 13.34
CA LEU A 198 15.31 2.73 12.71
C LEU A 198 14.10 3.48 13.29
N SER A 199 12.95 3.40 12.64
CA SER A 199 11.72 4.06 13.07
C SER A 199 10.76 3.13 13.79
N THR A 200 10.05 3.67 14.77
CA THR A 200 8.85 3.08 15.38
C THR A 200 7.60 3.89 15.02
N CYS A 201 6.43 3.50 15.50
CA CYS A 201 5.18 4.26 15.40
C CYS A 201 4.95 5.09 16.66
N HIS A 202 4.33 6.26 16.50
CA HIS A 202 4.03 7.19 17.57
C HIS A 202 2.80 8.03 17.24
N ASP A 203 1.86 8.17 18.18
CA ASP A 203 0.80 9.19 18.10
C ASP A 203 1.16 10.39 19.00
N SER A 204 1.15 11.60 18.44
CA SER A 204 1.50 12.82 19.19
C SER A 204 0.50 13.19 20.27
N GLY A 205 -0.72 12.67 20.20
CA GLY A 205 -1.82 12.96 21.09
C GLY A 205 -2.31 14.41 21.01
N THR A 206 -3.37 14.66 21.77
CA THR A 206 -4.02 15.96 21.99
C THR A 206 -3.66 16.53 23.36
N GLY A 207 -2.87 15.81 24.17
CA GLY A 207 -2.47 16.18 25.53
C GLY A 207 -3.39 15.65 26.63
N SER A 208 -4.55 15.08 26.30
CA SER A 208 -5.47 14.45 27.27
C SER A 208 -5.66 12.94 27.08
N ASP A 209 -4.98 12.36 26.10
CA ASP A 209 -5.11 10.95 25.74
C ASP A 209 -4.53 10.02 26.80
N LYS A 210 -5.32 9.02 27.18
CA LYS A 210 -4.96 8.06 28.23
C LYS A 210 -4.23 6.82 27.71
N PHE A 211 -4.26 6.57 26.41
CA PHE A 211 -3.78 5.33 25.79
C PHE A 211 -2.99 5.61 24.49
N LEU A 212 -1.88 6.34 24.60
CA LEU A 212 -1.05 6.72 23.45
C LEU A 212 -0.40 5.51 22.77
N GLU A 213 -0.15 4.43 23.51
CA GLU A 213 0.32 3.15 22.98
C GLU A 213 -0.68 2.56 21.98
N LEU A 214 -1.97 2.57 22.31
CA LEU A 214 -3.02 2.07 21.44
C LEU A 214 -3.19 2.95 20.19
N ALA A 215 -3.11 4.28 20.37
CA ALA A 215 -3.14 5.20 19.24
C ALA A 215 -1.93 5.03 18.30
N ALA A 216 -0.75 4.73 18.85
CA ALA A 216 0.43 4.42 18.06
C ALA A 216 0.29 3.08 17.30
N GLU A 217 -0.41 2.08 17.84
CA GLU A 217 -0.72 0.85 17.10
C GLU A 217 -1.60 1.13 15.87
N ALA A 218 -2.54 2.07 15.97
CA ALA A 218 -3.37 2.48 14.84
C ALA A 218 -2.57 3.17 13.72
N GLU A 219 -1.44 3.81 14.04
CA GLU A 219 -0.50 4.31 13.02
C GLU A 219 0.20 3.18 12.27
N ALA A 220 0.35 2.00 12.88
CA ALA A 220 0.96 0.85 12.25
C ALA A 220 0.03 0.16 11.24
N GLY A 221 -1.28 0.44 11.30
CA GLY A 221 -2.33 -0.22 10.51
C GLY A 221 -2.67 -1.64 10.96
N LEU A 222 -2.20 -2.07 12.13
CA LEU A 222 -2.41 -3.41 12.68
C LEU A 222 -3.10 -3.37 14.05
N ASP A 223 -3.96 -2.38 14.27
CA ASP A 223 -4.72 -2.19 15.50
C ASP A 223 -5.87 -3.21 15.64
N TYR A 224 -5.94 -4.06 16.67
CA TYR A 224 -4.92 -4.38 17.66
C TYR A 224 -4.41 -5.81 17.47
N THR A 225 -3.12 -6.01 17.78
CA THR A 225 -2.45 -7.27 17.49
C THR A 225 -1.49 -7.67 18.61
N PRO A 226 -1.36 -8.97 18.94
CA PRO A 226 -0.46 -9.41 20.01
C PRO A 226 1.02 -9.19 19.69
N ILE A 227 1.40 -8.92 18.44
CA ILE A 227 2.82 -8.78 18.05
C ILE A 227 3.51 -7.57 18.69
N PHE A 228 2.75 -6.60 19.20
CA PHE A 228 3.28 -5.38 19.83
C PHE A 228 3.23 -5.43 21.35
N ASP A 229 2.66 -6.48 21.95
CA ASP A 229 2.51 -6.62 23.41
C ASP A 229 1.87 -5.38 24.08
N GLY A 230 0.94 -4.73 23.36
CA GLY A 230 0.21 -3.56 23.80
C GLY A 230 0.98 -2.23 23.75
N ASP A 231 2.23 -2.20 23.26
CA ASP A 231 2.96 -0.95 23.06
C ASP A 231 3.99 -1.01 21.92
N ILE A 232 3.53 -0.69 20.71
CA ILE A 232 4.38 -0.66 19.51
C ILE A 232 5.54 0.33 19.60
N ARG A 233 5.47 1.37 20.45
CA ARG A 233 6.54 2.39 20.57
C ARG A 233 7.84 1.78 21.10
N ARG A 234 7.76 0.58 21.68
CA ARG A 234 8.89 -0.21 22.17
C ARG A 234 9.43 -1.19 21.13
N CYS A 235 8.79 -1.26 19.97
CA CYS A 235 9.15 -2.13 18.85
C CYS A 235 9.77 -1.32 17.72
N VAL A 236 10.43 -2.03 16.79
CA VAL A 236 10.85 -1.49 15.50
C VAL A 236 10.11 -2.29 14.43
N PRO A 237 8.94 -1.82 13.96
CA PRO A 237 8.09 -2.61 13.09
C PRO A 237 8.75 -2.81 11.72
N LEU A 238 8.90 -4.06 11.30
CA LEU A 238 9.61 -4.41 10.05
C LEU A 238 8.92 -3.79 8.83
N HIS A 239 7.59 -3.81 8.78
CA HIS A 239 6.82 -3.30 7.64
C HIS A 239 6.95 -1.78 7.47
N ILE A 240 7.04 -1.03 8.57
CA ILE A 240 7.28 0.42 8.54
C ILE A 240 8.67 0.70 7.97
N ASN A 241 9.70 0.05 8.50
CA ASN A 241 11.08 0.29 8.06
C ASN A 241 11.33 -0.20 6.62
N ALA A 242 10.70 -1.29 6.21
CA ALA A 242 10.73 -1.74 4.81
C ALA A 242 10.05 -0.74 3.86
N ALA A 243 8.95 -0.12 4.28
CA ALA A 243 8.31 0.96 3.53
C ALA A 243 9.21 2.20 3.43
N LEU A 244 9.95 2.54 4.50
CA LEU A 244 10.91 3.64 4.48
C LEU A 244 12.10 3.37 3.55
N VAL A 245 12.68 2.17 3.55
CA VAL A 245 13.72 1.78 2.58
C VAL A 245 13.20 1.97 1.16
N ARG A 246 11.96 1.52 0.88
CA ARG A 246 11.33 1.73 -0.42
C ARG A 246 11.15 3.22 -0.75
N GLN A 247 10.75 4.04 0.22
CA GLN A 247 10.63 5.49 0.02
C GLN A 247 11.97 6.15 -0.32
N ALA A 248 13.07 5.75 0.32
CA ALA A 248 14.42 6.21 -0.02
C ALA A 248 14.82 5.78 -1.45
N GLN A 249 14.48 4.57 -1.88
CA GLN A 249 14.70 4.12 -3.27
C GLN A 249 13.88 4.96 -4.27
N VAL A 250 12.63 5.28 -3.94
CA VAL A 250 11.79 6.14 -4.78
C VAL A 250 12.33 7.57 -4.84
N LEU A 251 12.82 8.12 -3.73
CA LEU A 251 13.49 9.43 -3.70
C LEU A 251 14.76 9.44 -4.55
N THR A 252 15.50 8.32 -4.59
CA THR A 252 16.64 8.14 -5.50
C THR A 252 16.17 8.23 -6.96
N MET A 253 15.16 7.45 -7.34
CA MET A 253 14.60 7.44 -8.70
C MET A 253 14.08 8.83 -9.11
N LEU A 254 13.36 9.53 -8.22
CA LEU A 254 12.86 10.88 -8.49
C LEU A 254 14.01 11.89 -8.66
N ALA A 255 15.06 11.80 -7.84
CA ALA A 255 16.24 12.66 -7.99
C ALA A 255 16.99 12.41 -9.31
N GLU A 256 17.16 11.14 -9.70
CA GLU A 256 17.78 10.76 -10.97
C GLU A 256 16.99 11.28 -12.17
N ARG A 257 15.66 11.21 -12.11
CA ARG A 257 14.76 11.74 -13.15
C ARG A 257 15.04 13.20 -13.48
N PHE A 258 15.38 14.02 -12.49
CA PHE A 258 15.70 15.44 -12.65
C PHE A 258 17.21 15.74 -12.71
N GLY A 259 18.06 14.72 -12.82
CA GLY A 259 19.51 14.88 -12.90
C GLY A 259 20.19 15.32 -11.60
N TRP A 260 19.52 15.22 -10.45
CA TRP A 260 20.05 15.63 -9.15
C TRP A 260 20.95 14.55 -8.54
N GLN A 261 22.15 14.38 -9.11
CA GLN A 261 23.07 13.28 -8.78
C GLN A 261 23.45 13.21 -7.30
N GLU A 262 23.69 14.35 -6.65
CA GLU A 262 24.05 14.39 -5.22
C GLU A 262 22.89 13.91 -4.34
N LYS A 263 21.66 14.34 -4.64
CA LYS A 263 20.45 13.90 -3.94
C LYS A 263 20.23 12.40 -4.14
N ALA A 264 20.37 11.91 -5.37
CA ALA A 264 20.25 10.49 -5.67
C ALA A 264 21.29 9.66 -4.91
N ALA A 265 22.55 10.09 -4.88
CA ALA A 265 23.62 9.40 -4.15
C ALA A 265 23.35 9.34 -2.64
N ARG A 266 22.84 10.43 -2.04
CA ARG A 266 22.41 10.46 -0.63
C ARG A 266 21.34 9.42 -0.36
N TRP A 267 20.27 9.40 -1.13
CA TRP A 267 19.16 8.48 -0.91
C TRP A 267 19.51 7.01 -1.16
N ARG A 268 20.42 6.74 -2.11
CA ARG A 268 20.93 5.39 -2.34
C ARG A 268 21.76 4.86 -1.17
N LYS A 269 22.43 5.74 -0.42
CA LYS A 269 23.17 5.39 0.79
C LYS A 269 22.25 5.18 1.99
N GLU A 270 21.13 5.92 2.03
CA GLU A 270 20.12 5.82 3.09
C GLU A 270 19.30 4.52 2.99
N ALA A 271 19.03 4.06 1.77
CA ALA A 271 18.29 2.82 1.50
C ALA A 271 19.11 1.55 1.77
#